data_AF-A0A937D7L8-F1
#
_entry.id   AF-A0A937D7L8-F1
#
_cell.length_a   1.000
_cell.length_b   1.000
_cell.length_c   1.000
_cell.angle_alpha   90.00
_cell.angle_beta   90.00
_cell.angle_gamma   90.00
#
_symmetry.space_group_name_H-M   'P 1'
#
loop_
_entity.id
_entity.type
_entity.pdbx_description
1 polymer ?
#
loop_
_entity_poly.entity_id
_entity_poly.type
_entity_poly.pdbx_seq_one_letter_code
_entity_poly.pdbx_strand_id
1 'polypeptide(L)'
;MEFTGTQLIPARRAAVWSALNDPAALQQCIQGCERFEADGPGQWTAVVVAAIGPVKARFTGSVSLHDIEPLAGYRLEGQGQGGAAGFGKLQAQVRLRDEAGNTRLDYTAKAQVGGKLAQIGSRLVSGVAQKMVDQFFTAFNELLAGGGTHLAGPAVQEAEGSEGGEATLARVQLTVNGRPVERQVEARTLLVEFLRKNLGLTGTHVGCDTTQCGACTVNLDGVPVKSCTVLAAQASGGSVTTIEGLAPAGGLHPLQQAFNRCHALQCGFCTPGMIMAADGLLRSGCPVNDASIEQALEGNLCRCTGYVHIIDAVKEAARTLGVPTGQEAAS
;
A
#
# COMPACT_ATOMS: atom_id res chain seq x y z
N MET A 1 -22.58 -5.09 -8.47
CA MET A 1 -21.26 -5.60 -8.03
C MET A 1 -21.38 -5.93 -6.56
N GLU A 2 -20.71 -6.99 -6.11
CA GLU A 2 -20.73 -7.44 -4.72
C GLU A 2 -19.29 -7.57 -4.22
N PHE A 3 -19.06 -7.12 -2.99
CA PHE A 3 -17.78 -7.08 -2.31
C PHE A 3 -17.94 -7.76 -0.96
N THR A 4 -17.00 -8.59 -0.59
CA THR A 4 -16.92 -9.18 0.74
C THR A 4 -15.50 -9.05 1.24
N GLY A 5 -15.35 -8.75 2.52
CA GLY A 5 -14.02 -8.62 3.10
C GLY A 5 -14.05 -8.74 4.61
N THR A 6 -12.86 -9.03 5.14
CA THR A 6 -12.58 -9.06 6.57
C THR A 6 -11.39 -8.16 6.84
N GLN A 7 -11.42 -7.39 7.92
CA GLN A 7 -10.36 -6.51 8.38
C GLN A 7 -10.07 -6.81 9.85
N LEU A 8 -8.79 -6.99 10.18
CA LEU A 8 -8.35 -7.06 11.57
C LEU A 8 -7.83 -5.68 11.97
N ILE A 9 -8.59 -4.99 12.82
CA ILE A 9 -8.34 -3.61 13.21
C ILE A 9 -7.64 -3.62 14.57
N PRO A 10 -6.45 -3.01 14.73
CA PRO A 10 -5.65 -3.05 15.95
C PRO A 10 -6.18 -2.11 17.04
N ALA A 11 -7.48 -2.17 17.33
CA ALA A 11 -8.16 -1.39 18.34
C ALA A 11 -9.30 -2.19 18.97
N ARG A 12 -9.70 -1.80 20.18
CA ARG A 12 -10.85 -2.41 20.88
C ARG A 12 -12.15 -2.08 20.16
N ARG A 13 -13.12 -3.00 20.23
CA ARG A 13 -14.40 -2.89 19.51
C ARG A 13 -15.19 -1.63 19.82
N ALA A 14 -15.09 -1.10 21.04
CA ALA A 14 -15.68 0.19 21.40
C ALA A 14 -15.06 1.37 20.64
N ALA A 15 -13.74 1.39 20.47
CA ALA A 15 -13.05 2.44 19.72
C ALA A 15 -13.36 2.34 18.22
N VAL A 16 -13.36 1.12 17.67
CA VAL A 16 -13.76 0.86 16.28
C VAL A 16 -15.20 1.30 16.04
N TRP A 17 -16.12 0.94 16.93
CA TRP A 17 -17.52 1.35 16.83
C TRP A 17 -17.67 2.86 16.88
N SER A 18 -16.96 3.54 17.79
CA SER A 18 -16.99 4.99 17.89
C SER A 18 -16.53 5.66 16.59
N ALA A 19 -15.41 5.20 16.02
CA ALA A 19 -14.85 5.77 14.79
C ALA A 19 -15.73 5.49 13.56
N LEU A 20 -16.36 4.31 13.47
CA LEU A 20 -17.30 3.98 12.38
C LEU A 20 -18.59 4.83 12.40
N ASN A 21 -18.89 5.47 13.53
CA ASN A 21 -20.08 6.29 13.71
C ASN A 21 -19.74 7.77 13.95
N ASP A 22 -18.48 8.17 13.72
CA ASP A 22 -18.02 9.55 13.81
C ASP A 22 -17.85 10.15 12.41
N PRO A 23 -18.68 11.14 12.01
CA PRO A 23 -18.56 11.82 10.73
C PRO A 23 -17.16 12.36 10.44
N ALA A 24 -16.46 12.88 11.45
CA ALA A 24 -15.12 13.45 11.27
C ALA A 24 -14.08 12.36 10.98
N ALA A 25 -14.17 11.22 11.67
CA ALA A 25 -13.33 10.05 11.40
C ALA A 25 -13.61 9.49 10.00
N LEU A 26 -14.88 9.33 9.63
CA LEU A 26 -15.28 8.83 8.31
C LEU A 26 -14.84 9.76 7.18
N GLN A 27 -14.96 11.08 7.35
CA GLN A 27 -14.51 12.06 6.35
C GLN A 27 -13.01 11.92 6.05
N GLN A 28 -12.19 11.72 7.10
CA GLN A 28 -10.74 11.54 6.95
C GLN A 28 -10.37 10.25 6.23
N CYS A 29 -11.21 9.22 6.33
CA CYS A 29 -10.94 7.91 5.74
C CYS A 29 -11.45 7.77 4.30
N ILE A 30 -12.44 8.55 3.88
CA ILE A 30 -13.02 8.44 2.54
C ILE A 30 -12.24 9.32 1.56
N GLN A 31 -11.50 8.70 0.63
CA GLN A 31 -10.73 9.44 -0.38
C GLN A 31 -11.62 10.35 -1.23
N GLY A 32 -11.22 11.62 -1.36
CA GLY A 32 -11.94 12.62 -2.15
C GLY A 32 -13.22 13.13 -1.48
N CYS A 33 -13.45 12.80 -0.21
CA CYS A 33 -14.55 13.36 0.56
C CYS A 33 -14.28 14.83 0.89
N GLU A 34 -15.05 15.73 0.28
CA GLU A 34 -14.99 17.16 0.58
C GLU A 34 -15.78 17.48 1.87
N ARG A 35 -16.83 16.69 2.15
CA ARG A 35 -17.76 16.95 3.25
C ARG A 35 -18.46 15.65 3.64
N PHE A 36 -18.51 15.34 4.94
CA PHE A 36 -19.31 14.26 5.50
C PHE A 36 -19.96 14.74 6.81
N GLU A 37 -21.26 14.94 6.82
CA GLU A 37 -21.94 15.59 7.93
C GLU A 37 -23.21 14.85 8.34
N ALA A 38 -23.54 14.92 9.63
CA ALA A 38 -24.80 14.43 10.16
C ALA A 38 -25.97 15.29 9.68
N ASP A 39 -26.96 14.62 9.10
CA ASP A 39 -28.24 15.18 8.65
C ASP A 39 -29.42 14.61 9.47
N GLY A 40 -29.13 13.73 10.43
CA GLY A 40 -30.10 13.15 11.36
C GLY A 40 -29.54 11.92 12.09
N PRO A 41 -30.31 11.30 13.00
CA PRO A 41 -29.90 10.06 13.66
C PRO A 41 -29.64 8.95 12.64
N GLY A 42 -28.37 8.51 12.53
CA GLY A 42 -27.95 7.51 11.55
C GLY A 42 -28.08 7.96 10.09
N GLN A 43 -28.21 9.26 9.83
CA GLN A 43 -28.28 9.82 8.49
C GLN A 43 -27.16 10.83 8.29
N TRP A 44 -26.45 10.69 7.18
CA TRP A 44 -25.32 11.53 6.82
C TRP A 44 -25.46 12.01 5.38
N THR A 45 -24.96 13.21 5.12
CA THR A 45 -24.76 13.71 3.77
C THR A 45 -23.27 13.70 3.45
N ALA A 46 -22.95 13.33 2.22
CA ALA A 46 -21.58 13.21 1.76
C ALA A 46 -21.39 13.90 0.41
N VAL A 47 -20.28 14.59 0.27
CA VAL A 47 -19.79 15.08 -1.02
C VAL A 47 -18.46 14.42 -1.28
N VAL A 48 -18.37 13.68 -2.40
CA VAL A 48 -17.19 12.94 -2.78
C VAL A 48 -16.82 13.25 -4.22
N VAL A 49 -15.57 13.61 -4.46
CA VAL A 49 -15.00 13.73 -5.80
C VAL A 49 -14.25 12.45 -6.12
N ALA A 50 -14.72 11.73 -7.13
CA ALA A 50 -14.10 10.48 -7.58
C ALA A 50 -13.72 10.56 -9.06
N ALA A 51 -12.58 9.95 -9.39
CA ALA A 51 -12.12 9.77 -10.76
C ALA A 51 -12.31 8.31 -11.18
N ILE A 52 -13.09 8.07 -12.23
CA ILE A 52 -13.34 6.75 -12.82
C ILE A 52 -12.85 6.79 -14.26
N GLY A 53 -11.61 6.34 -14.48
CA GLY A 53 -10.94 6.45 -15.77
C GLY A 53 -10.74 7.91 -16.19
N PRO A 54 -11.15 8.33 -17.41
CA PRO A 54 -11.02 9.72 -17.86
C PRO A 54 -12.08 10.66 -17.25
N VAL A 55 -13.05 10.14 -16.50
CA VAL A 55 -14.17 10.93 -15.95
C VAL A 55 -13.87 11.27 -14.50
N LYS A 56 -13.65 12.56 -14.21
CA LYS A 56 -13.68 13.11 -12.85
C LYS A 56 -15.08 13.68 -12.59
N ALA A 57 -15.73 13.23 -11.52
CA ALA A 57 -17.08 13.67 -11.18
C ALA A 57 -17.19 13.95 -9.68
N ARG A 58 -17.97 14.98 -9.36
CA ARG A 58 -18.36 15.32 -8.00
C ARG A 58 -19.73 14.71 -7.72
N PHE A 59 -19.81 13.88 -6.69
CA PHE A 59 -21.01 13.19 -6.27
C PHE A 59 -21.52 13.82 -4.98
N THR A 60 -22.80 14.15 -4.95
CA THR A 60 -23.49 14.53 -3.72
C THR A 60 -24.46 13.41 -3.37
N GLY A 61 -24.40 12.96 -2.12
CA GLY A 61 -25.08 11.76 -1.69
C GLY A 61 -25.53 11.77 -0.24
N SER A 62 -26.31 10.75 0.09
CA SER A 62 -26.81 10.49 1.44
C SER A 62 -26.40 9.07 1.86
N VAL A 63 -26.13 8.89 3.14
CA VAL A 63 -25.87 7.60 3.78
C VAL A 63 -26.86 7.44 4.93
N SER A 64 -27.51 6.28 5.00
CA SER A 64 -28.46 5.92 6.05
C SER A 64 -28.05 4.62 6.71
N LEU A 65 -28.08 4.58 8.04
CA LEU A 65 -27.86 3.39 8.84
C LEU A 65 -29.19 2.76 9.26
N HIS A 66 -29.26 1.44 9.18
CA HIS A 66 -30.41 0.61 9.52
C HIS A 66 -29.98 -0.59 10.37
N ASP A 67 -30.90 -1.15 11.13
CA ASP A 67 -30.69 -2.34 11.97
C ASP A 67 -29.41 -2.23 12.81
N ILE A 68 -29.29 -1.11 13.52
CA ILE A 68 -28.12 -0.77 14.31
C ILE A 68 -28.12 -1.62 15.59
N GLU A 69 -27.11 -2.48 15.71
CA GLU A 69 -26.82 -3.27 16.90
C GLU A 69 -25.54 -2.72 17.55
N PRO A 70 -25.64 -1.96 18.65
CA PRO A 70 -24.49 -1.32 19.28
C PRO A 70 -23.31 -2.28 19.52
N LEU A 71 -22.11 -1.86 19.11
CA LEU A 71 -20.86 -2.64 19.17
C LEU A 71 -20.85 -3.94 18.35
N ALA A 72 -21.90 -4.27 17.61
CA ALA A 72 -22.04 -5.52 16.87
C ALA A 72 -22.13 -5.30 15.36
N GLY A 73 -22.81 -4.25 14.89
CA GLY A 73 -22.89 -3.96 13.46
C GLY A 73 -24.12 -3.15 13.06
N TYR A 74 -24.28 -2.96 11.76
CA TYR A 74 -25.45 -2.33 11.15
C TYR A 74 -25.49 -2.64 9.65
N ARG A 75 -26.62 -2.32 9.02
CA ARG A 75 -26.73 -2.17 7.57
C ARG A 75 -26.57 -0.69 7.22
N LEU A 76 -25.82 -0.38 6.19
CA LEU A 76 -25.70 0.98 5.66
C LEU A 76 -26.19 1.01 4.21
N GLU A 77 -26.90 2.07 3.85
CA GLU A 77 -27.32 2.36 2.48
C GLU A 77 -26.79 3.72 2.07
N GLY A 78 -26.03 3.77 0.98
CA GLY A 78 -25.51 5.00 0.40
C GLY A 78 -26.08 5.21 -1.00
N GLN A 79 -26.34 6.46 -1.36
CA GLN A 79 -26.64 6.85 -2.73
C GLN A 79 -25.94 8.17 -3.07
N GLY A 80 -25.52 8.33 -4.31
CA GLY A 80 -24.85 9.56 -4.77
C GLY A 80 -25.19 9.89 -6.22
N GLN A 81 -25.38 11.17 -6.50
CA GLN A 81 -25.66 11.70 -7.82
C GLN A 81 -24.51 12.59 -8.29
N GLY A 82 -23.96 12.29 -9.48
CA GLY A 82 -22.86 13.02 -10.12
C GLY A 82 -23.31 13.86 -11.32
N GLY A 83 -24.56 14.32 -11.33
CA GLY A 83 -25.16 15.04 -12.46
C GLY A 83 -25.11 14.21 -13.76
N ALA A 84 -24.48 14.77 -14.80
CA ALA A 84 -24.36 14.13 -16.12
C ALA A 84 -23.45 12.88 -16.13
N ALA A 85 -22.60 12.69 -15.11
CA ALA A 85 -21.78 11.50 -14.98
C ALA A 85 -22.65 10.26 -14.69
N GLY A 86 -23.68 10.42 -13.86
CA GLY A 86 -24.58 9.33 -13.49
C GLY A 86 -24.79 9.26 -11.98
N PHE A 87 -25.08 8.05 -11.49
CA PHE A 87 -25.38 7.81 -10.08
C PHE A 87 -24.73 6.53 -9.56
N GLY A 88 -24.52 6.47 -8.25
CA GLY A 88 -24.08 5.29 -7.52
C GLY A 88 -25.03 4.97 -6.37
N LYS A 89 -25.23 3.69 -6.09
CA LYS A 89 -25.91 3.16 -4.91
C LYS A 89 -25.04 2.10 -4.27
N LEU A 90 -25.04 2.05 -2.95
CA LEU A 90 -24.30 1.10 -2.13
C LEU A 90 -25.23 0.59 -1.03
N GLN A 91 -25.24 -0.70 -0.79
CA GLN A 91 -25.79 -1.30 0.42
C GLN A 91 -24.70 -2.14 1.04
N ALA A 92 -24.44 -2.03 2.33
CA ALA A 92 -23.49 -2.91 3.00
C ALA A 92 -24.00 -3.38 4.36
N GLN A 93 -23.64 -4.61 4.71
CA GLN A 93 -23.79 -5.15 6.04
C GLN A 93 -22.41 -5.16 6.70
N VAL A 94 -22.28 -4.56 7.88
CA VAL A 94 -21.05 -4.54 8.67
C VAL A 94 -21.28 -5.32 9.95
N ARG A 95 -20.31 -6.13 10.37
CA ARG A 95 -20.30 -6.87 11.64
C ARG A 95 -18.95 -6.75 12.33
N LEU A 96 -18.98 -6.50 13.63
CA LEU A 96 -17.81 -6.40 14.51
C LEU A 96 -17.78 -7.54 15.51
N ARG A 97 -16.59 -8.09 15.74
CA ARG A 97 -16.33 -9.10 16.77
C ARG A 97 -15.00 -8.80 17.45
N ASP A 98 -14.90 -9.11 18.74
CA ASP A 98 -13.62 -9.04 19.45
C ASP A 98 -12.72 -10.18 18.99
N GLU A 99 -11.42 -9.90 18.76
CA GLU A 99 -10.43 -10.91 18.38
C GLU A 99 -9.08 -10.59 19.02
N ALA A 100 -8.71 -11.34 20.07
CA ALA A 100 -7.41 -11.25 20.74
C ALA A 100 -6.92 -9.82 21.11
N GLY A 101 -7.83 -8.95 21.57
CA GLY A 101 -7.52 -7.55 21.92
C GLY A 101 -7.67 -6.55 20.76
N ASN A 102 -7.88 -7.06 19.55
CA ASN A 102 -8.22 -6.33 18.33
C ASN A 102 -9.72 -6.48 18.03
N THR A 103 -10.17 -5.87 16.94
CA THR A 103 -11.53 -6.02 16.43
C THR A 103 -11.49 -6.59 15.04
N ARG A 104 -12.21 -7.68 14.81
CA ARG A 104 -12.49 -8.17 13.48
C ARG A 104 -13.74 -7.50 12.94
N LEU A 105 -13.61 -6.87 11.77
CA LEU A 105 -14.70 -6.29 11.00
C LEU A 105 -14.93 -7.13 9.75
N ASP A 106 -16.10 -7.74 9.64
CA ASP A 106 -16.56 -8.42 8.44
C ASP A 106 -17.59 -7.54 7.73
N TYR A 107 -17.51 -7.45 6.39
CA TYR A 107 -18.51 -6.75 5.60
C TYR A 107 -18.91 -7.47 4.33
N THR A 108 -20.16 -7.23 3.92
CA THR A 108 -20.68 -7.59 2.59
C THR A 108 -21.35 -6.37 2.00
N ALA A 109 -20.90 -5.91 0.85
CA ALA A 109 -21.40 -4.72 0.19
C ALA A 109 -21.86 -5.00 -1.24
N LYS A 110 -23.01 -4.46 -1.63
CA LYS A 110 -23.55 -4.48 -2.98
C LYS A 110 -23.60 -3.06 -3.51
N ALA A 111 -22.94 -2.83 -4.63
CA ALA A 111 -22.95 -1.54 -5.30
C ALA A 111 -23.57 -1.62 -6.70
N GLN A 112 -24.22 -0.53 -7.09
CA GLN A 112 -24.81 -0.32 -8.40
C GLN A 112 -24.40 1.06 -8.91
N VAL A 113 -24.02 1.12 -10.18
CA VAL A 113 -23.71 2.39 -10.85
C VAL A 113 -24.54 2.48 -12.12
N GLY A 114 -25.07 3.67 -12.40
CA GLY A 114 -25.92 3.95 -13.55
C GLY A 114 -25.54 5.24 -14.27
N GLY A 115 -26.18 5.49 -15.42
CA GLY A 115 -25.89 6.64 -16.28
C GLY A 115 -24.66 6.43 -17.17
N LYS A 116 -23.96 7.52 -17.53
CA LYS A 116 -22.77 7.45 -18.39
C LYS A 116 -21.63 6.65 -17.76
N LEU A 117 -21.53 6.65 -16.43
CA LEU A 117 -20.55 5.83 -15.69
C LEU A 117 -20.71 4.33 -15.94
N ALA A 118 -21.94 3.83 -16.12
CA ALA A 118 -22.16 2.42 -16.43
C ALA A 118 -21.63 2.02 -17.82
N GLN A 119 -21.44 2.99 -18.72
CA GLN A 119 -20.94 2.77 -20.09
C GLN A 119 -19.41 2.62 -20.15
N ILE A 120 -18.68 2.99 -19.09
CA ILE A 120 -17.21 2.95 -19.02
C ILE A 120 -16.70 1.50 -18.85
N GLY A 121 -17.60 0.55 -18.62
CA GLY A 121 -17.32 -0.87 -18.50
C GLY A 121 -17.23 -1.32 -17.05
N SER A 122 -17.89 -2.45 -16.77
CA SER A 122 -18.07 -2.97 -15.39
C SER A 122 -16.75 -3.26 -14.67
N ARG A 123 -15.71 -3.69 -15.39
CA ARG A 123 -14.39 -3.99 -14.79
C ARG A 123 -13.71 -2.76 -14.21
N LEU A 124 -13.75 -1.62 -14.89
CA LEU A 124 -13.11 -0.40 -14.42
C LEU A 124 -13.84 0.15 -13.18
N VAL A 125 -15.18 0.14 -13.22
CA VAL A 125 -16.03 0.58 -12.10
C VAL A 125 -15.77 -0.28 -10.86
N SER A 126 -15.71 -1.61 -11.01
CA SER A 126 -15.37 -2.51 -9.91
C SER A 126 -13.97 -2.27 -9.36
N GLY A 127 -12.97 -2.03 -10.23
CA GLY A 127 -11.59 -1.75 -9.82
C GLY A 127 -11.46 -0.47 -9.01
N VAL A 128 -12.15 0.60 -9.41
CA VAL A 128 -12.16 1.87 -8.65
C VAL A 128 -12.88 1.68 -7.31
N ALA A 129 -14.01 0.99 -7.29
CA ALA A 129 -14.74 0.73 -6.05
C ALA A 129 -13.91 -0.10 -5.05
N GLN A 130 -13.21 -1.14 -5.52
CA GLN A 130 -12.30 -1.92 -4.67
C GLN A 130 -11.18 -1.04 -4.12
N LYS A 131 -10.55 -0.22 -4.96
CA LYS A 131 -9.49 0.72 -4.55
C LYS A 131 -9.98 1.66 -3.44
N MET A 132 -11.19 2.22 -3.57
CA MET A 132 -11.77 3.10 -2.55
C MET A 132 -11.98 2.38 -1.21
N VAL A 133 -12.38 1.11 -1.23
CA VAL A 133 -12.54 0.29 -0.03
C VAL A 133 -11.19 0.03 0.64
N ASP A 134 -10.18 -0.35 -0.14
CA ASP A 134 -8.83 -0.62 0.36
C ASP A 134 -8.21 0.64 1.01
N GLN A 135 -8.40 1.80 0.36
CA GLN A 135 -7.95 3.10 0.88
C GLN A 135 -8.68 3.50 2.16
N PHE A 136 -10.00 3.28 2.21
CA PHE A 136 -10.77 3.55 3.41
C PHE A 136 -10.23 2.77 4.61
N PHE A 137 -10.04 1.45 4.46
CA PHE A 137 -9.57 0.64 5.58
C PHE A 137 -8.12 0.91 5.95
N THR A 138 -7.27 1.29 4.98
CA THR A 138 -5.90 1.74 5.26
C THR A 138 -5.94 2.97 6.19
N ALA A 139 -6.64 4.03 5.79
CA ALA A 139 -6.76 5.26 6.57
C ALA A 139 -7.44 5.03 7.93
N PHE A 140 -8.48 4.17 7.96
CA PHE A 140 -9.23 3.86 9.17
C PHE A 140 -8.39 3.08 10.19
N ASN A 141 -7.54 2.15 9.74
CA ASN A 141 -6.62 1.42 10.60
C ASN A 141 -5.52 2.35 11.15
N GLU A 142 -5.00 3.26 10.33
CA GLU A 142 -4.02 4.26 10.76
C GLU A 142 -4.59 5.20 11.83
N LEU A 143 -5.82 5.70 11.62
CA LEU A 143 -6.53 6.55 12.58
C LEU A 143 -6.65 5.88 13.96
N LEU A 144 -6.94 4.58 13.98
CA LEU A 144 -7.15 3.83 15.22
C LEU A 144 -5.86 3.32 15.86
N ALA A 145 -4.78 3.15 15.10
CA ALA A 145 -3.47 2.82 15.63
C ALA A 145 -2.85 3.99 16.44
N GLY A 146 -3.29 5.24 16.19
CA GLY A 146 -2.78 6.47 16.79
C GLY A 146 -3.24 6.80 18.22
N GLY A 147 -3.92 5.90 18.93
CA GLY A 147 -4.47 6.14 20.28
C GLY A 147 -3.46 6.27 21.44
N GLY A 148 -2.16 6.44 21.16
CA GLY A 148 -1.10 6.62 22.15
C GLY A 148 -0.04 7.60 21.66
N THR A 149 -0.06 8.81 22.23
CA THR A 149 0.99 9.84 22.19
C THR A 149 1.46 10.26 20.78
N HIS A 150 0.78 11.27 20.22
CA HIS A 150 1.29 12.08 19.13
C HIS A 150 2.64 12.74 19.52
N LEU A 151 3.72 12.37 18.85
CA LEU A 151 4.78 13.33 18.54
C LEU A 151 4.32 14.08 17.29
N ALA A 152 4.12 15.38 17.43
CA ALA A 152 3.62 16.26 16.39
C ALA A 152 4.51 16.21 15.12
N GLY A 153 3.91 15.84 14.00
CA GLY A 153 4.40 16.09 12.64
C GLY A 153 3.40 16.98 11.90
N PRO A 154 3.86 17.90 11.04
CA PRO A 154 3.07 19.08 10.65
C PRO A 154 1.98 18.73 9.63
N ALA A 155 0.84 19.41 9.79
CA ALA A 155 -0.24 19.46 8.83
C ALA A 155 0.25 20.01 7.48
N VAL A 156 -0.06 19.31 6.39
CA VAL A 156 0.05 19.86 5.04
C VAL A 156 -1.32 20.42 4.67
N GLN A 157 -1.45 21.75 4.73
CA GLN A 157 -2.49 22.47 4.02
C GLN A 157 -2.05 22.64 2.56
N GLU A 158 -2.91 22.24 1.63
CA GLU A 158 -2.78 22.64 0.23
C GLU A 158 -3.06 24.14 0.14
N ALA A 159 -1.98 24.92 -0.04
CA ALA A 159 -2.06 26.31 -0.43
C ALA A 159 -1.93 26.40 -1.95
N GLU A 160 -2.98 26.91 -2.59
CA GLU A 160 -2.91 27.45 -3.94
C GLU A 160 -1.82 28.54 -4.00
N GLY A 161 -0.92 28.43 -4.96
CA GLY A 161 -0.09 29.50 -5.53
C GLY A 161 0.59 30.48 -4.56
N SER A 162 1.83 30.20 -4.19
CA SER A 162 2.80 31.21 -3.76
C SER A 162 4.23 30.66 -3.93
N GLU A 163 4.95 31.19 -4.91
CA GLU A 163 6.39 30.99 -5.06
C GLU A 163 7.14 31.43 -3.78
N GLY A 164 8.10 30.62 -3.30
CA GLY A 164 9.12 31.08 -2.35
C GLY A 164 9.10 30.55 -0.91
N GLY A 165 8.59 29.33 -0.64
CA GLY A 165 8.79 28.68 0.65
C GLY A 165 10.17 28.00 0.72
N GLU A 166 11.05 28.48 1.60
CA GLU A 166 12.39 27.92 1.82
C GLU A 166 12.26 26.44 2.27
N ALA A 167 12.73 25.51 1.43
CA ALA A 167 12.55 24.08 1.69
C ALA A 167 13.33 23.67 2.94
N THR A 168 12.65 23.11 3.95
CA THR A 168 13.30 22.56 5.14
C THR A 168 14.28 21.48 4.70
N LEU A 169 15.57 21.71 4.90
CA LEU A 169 16.63 20.77 4.55
C LEU A 169 16.92 19.81 5.71
N ALA A 170 17.19 18.56 5.37
CA ALA A 170 17.67 17.52 6.26
C ALA A 170 19.04 17.04 5.81
N ARG A 171 19.96 16.87 6.77
CA ARG A 171 21.25 16.20 6.53
C ARG A 171 21.04 14.69 6.65
N VAL A 172 21.25 13.98 5.56
CA VAL A 172 21.11 12.51 5.48
C VAL A 172 22.49 11.89 5.38
N GLN A 173 22.81 11.00 6.32
CA GLN A 173 24.04 10.19 6.32
C GLN A 173 23.65 8.72 6.24
N LEU A 174 24.14 7.98 5.25
CA LEU A 174 23.81 6.57 5.03
C LEU A 174 25.05 5.77 4.67
N THR A 175 25.00 4.45 4.86
CA THR A 175 25.90 3.54 4.15
C THR A 175 25.12 2.90 3.00
N VAL A 176 25.43 3.26 1.75
CA VAL A 176 24.73 2.72 0.57
C VAL A 176 25.66 1.79 -0.20
N ASN A 177 25.28 0.52 -0.36
CA ASN A 177 26.09 -0.53 -1.00
C ASN A 177 27.51 -0.62 -0.40
N GLY A 178 27.61 -0.53 0.93
CA GLY A 178 28.88 -0.55 1.67
C GLY A 178 29.71 0.73 1.60
N ARG A 179 29.21 1.81 0.97
CA ARG A 179 29.91 3.10 0.87
C ARG A 179 29.21 4.17 1.70
N PRO A 180 29.93 4.92 2.55
CA PRO A 180 29.34 6.05 3.26
C PRO A 180 28.95 7.15 2.28
N VAL A 181 27.75 7.70 2.44
CA VAL A 181 27.24 8.84 1.67
C VAL A 181 26.62 9.85 2.60
N GLU A 182 26.79 11.12 2.25
CA GLU A 182 26.17 12.24 2.98
C GLU A 182 25.65 13.27 1.99
N ARG A 183 24.40 13.71 2.17
CA ARG A 183 23.79 14.79 1.36
C ARG A 183 22.86 15.64 2.21
N GLN A 184 22.68 16.89 1.79
CA GLN A 184 21.55 17.71 2.23
C GLN A 184 20.44 17.59 1.18
N VAL A 185 19.23 17.29 1.63
CA VAL A 185 18.04 17.13 0.79
C VAL A 185 16.83 17.74 1.47
N GLU A 186 15.72 17.93 0.75
CA GLU A 186 14.47 18.37 1.37
C GLU A 186 14.00 17.32 2.40
N ALA A 187 13.44 17.76 3.52
CA ALA A 187 12.98 16.87 4.59
C ALA A 187 11.94 15.84 4.12
N ARG A 188 11.20 16.16 3.05
CA ARG A 188 10.20 15.29 2.40
C ARG A 188 10.78 14.33 1.35
N THR A 189 12.07 14.40 1.05
CA THR A 189 12.67 13.55 0.01
C THR A 189 12.51 12.08 0.38
N LEU A 190 11.83 11.33 -0.47
CA LEU A 190 11.68 9.88 -0.31
C LEU A 190 13.02 9.18 -0.56
N LEU A 191 13.25 8.05 0.09
CA LEU A 191 14.47 7.26 -0.05
C LEU A 191 14.65 6.81 -1.51
N VAL A 192 13.57 6.45 -2.21
CA VAL A 192 13.64 6.09 -3.64
C VAL A 192 14.15 7.26 -4.50
N GLU A 193 13.75 8.49 -4.18
CA GLU A 193 14.20 9.67 -4.90
C GLU A 193 15.64 10.01 -4.55
N PHE A 194 16.02 9.88 -3.28
CA PHE A 194 17.39 10.04 -2.81
C PHE A 194 18.35 9.11 -3.58
N LEU A 195 18.02 7.82 -3.64
CA LEU A 195 18.84 6.83 -4.34
C LEU A 195 18.95 7.16 -5.84
N ARG A 196 17.83 7.43 -6.50
CA ARG A 196 17.78 7.63 -7.95
C ARG A 196 18.33 8.99 -8.41
N LYS A 197 17.87 10.07 -7.79
CA LYS A 197 18.13 11.45 -8.22
C LYS A 197 19.39 12.03 -7.57
N ASN A 198 19.60 11.78 -6.27
CA ASN A 198 20.73 12.38 -5.54
C ASN A 198 22.01 11.53 -5.60
N LEU A 199 21.89 10.20 -5.70
CA LEU A 199 23.04 9.29 -5.82
C LEU A 199 23.23 8.69 -7.22
N GLY A 200 22.25 8.83 -8.12
CA GLY A 200 22.33 8.25 -9.47
C GLY A 200 22.21 6.72 -9.52
N LEU A 201 21.74 6.08 -8.44
CA LEU A 201 21.48 4.63 -8.38
C LEU A 201 20.09 4.35 -8.94
N THR A 202 20.01 4.24 -10.26
CA THR A 202 18.75 4.20 -11.00
C THR A 202 18.16 2.80 -11.18
N GLY A 203 18.79 1.76 -10.64
CA GLY A 203 18.29 0.39 -10.69
C GLY A 203 16.98 0.22 -9.91
N THR A 204 16.83 0.87 -8.76
CA THR A 204 15.55 0.90 -8.03
C THR A 204 14.52 1.71 -8.83
N HIS A 205 13.31 1.18 -9.04
CA HIS A 205 12.29 1.81 -9.89
C HIS A 205 11.07 2.31 -9.11
N VAL A 206 10.25 3.16 -9.74
CA VAL A 206 8.96 3.63 -9.21
C VAL A 206 7.88 3.23 -10.21
N GLY A 207 7.03 2.27 -9.84
CA GLY A 207 5.97 1.74 -10.71
C GLY A 207 4.55 2.10 -10.28
N CYS A 208 4.38 2.75 -9.13
CA CYS A 208 3.10 3.20 -8.60
C CYS A 208 3.30 4.38 -7.64
N ASP A 209 2.20 4.99 -7.22
CA ASP A 209 2.10 6.06 -6.23
C ASP A 209 1.31 5.62 -4.97
N THR A 210 0.96 4.32 -4.87
CA THR A 210 0.13 3.75 -3.80
C THR A 210 0.83 2.64 -3.00
N THR A 211 2.16 2.53 -3.08
CA THR A 211 2.95 1.54 -2.31
C THR A 211 2.70 0.08 -2.70
N GLN A 212 2.00 -0.20 -3.79
CA GLN A 212 1.62 -1.59 -4.12
C GLN A 212 2.72 -2.36 -4.87
N CYS A 213 3.37 -1.74 -5.86
CA CYS A 213 4.11 -2.50 -6.88
C CYS A 213 5.44 -3.14 -6.43
N GLY A 214 6.08 -2.66 -5.37
CA GLY A 214 7.38 -3.18 -4.91
C GLY A 214 8.58 -2.96 -5.83
N ALA A 215 8.43 -2.29 -6.99
CA ALA A 215 9.57 -1.99 -7.87
C ALA A 215 10.66 -1.13 -7.19
N CYS A 216 10.29 -0.45 -6.10
CA CYS A 216 11.14 0.38 -5.26
C CYS A 216 11.78 -0.36 -4.08
N THR A 217 11.66 -1.69 -4.00
CA THR A 217 12.20 -2.47 -2.88
C THR A 217 13.73 -2.37 -2.81
N VAL A 218 14.24 -2.08 -1.63
CA VAL A 218 15.67 -2.07 -1.25
C VAL A 218 15.80 -2.72 0.13
N ASN A 219 17.00 -3.16 0.52
CA ASN A 219 17.21 -3.71 1.86
C ASN A 219 17.78 -2.61 2.76
N LEU A 220 16.98 -2.12 3.71
CA LEU A 220 17.36 -1.18 4.75
C LEU A 220 17.65 -1.96 6.03
N ASP A 221 18.88 -1.88 6.53
CA ASP A 221 19.36 -2.60 7.71
C ASP A 221 19.11 -4.11 7.63
N GLY A 222 19.25 -4.67 6.42
CA GLY A 222 19.03 -6.08 6.12
C GLY A 222 17.58 -6.48 5.88
N VAL A 223 16.62 -5.55 6.01
CA VAL A 223 15.18 -5.81 5.83
C VAL A 223 14.68 -5.22 4.51
N PRO A 224 13.94 -5.98 3.68
CA PRO A 224 13.30 -5.42 2.49
C PRO A 224 12.26 -4.36 2.85
N VAL A 225 12.40 -3.17 2.27
CA VAL A 225 11.47 -2.05 2.44
C VAL A 225 11.13 -1.40 1.10
N LYS A 226 9.90 -0.89 0.99
CA LYS A 226 9.48 -0.08 -0.16
C LYS A 226 10.01 1.33 0.02
N SER A 227 11.11 1.67 -0.65
CA SER A 227 11.79 2.97 -0.47
C SER A 227 10.94 4.19 -0.87
N CYS A 228 9.82 4.00 -1.59
CA CYS A 228 8.88 5.07 -1.91
C CYS A 228 7.99 5.51 -0.73
N THR A 229 8.04 4.81 0.41
CA THR A 229 7.29 5.17 1.64
C THR A 229 8.19 5.38 2.84
N VAL A 230 9.48 5.59 2.60
CA VAL A 230 10.47 5.91 3.63
C VAL A 230 11.08 7.24 3.25
N LEU A 231 11.14 8.20 4.18
CA LEU A 231 11.89 9.44 3.95
C LEU A 231 13.39 9.16 4.05
N ALA A 232 14.19 9.81 3.22
CA ALA A 232 15.66 9.70 3.30
C ALA A 232 16.19 10.11 4.69
N ALA A 233 15.55 11.11 5.31
CA ALA A 233 15.84 11.52 6.69
C ALA A 233 15.57 10.42 7.73
N GLN A 234 14.51 9.62 7.55
CA GLN A 234 14.19 8.50 8.44
C GLN A 234 15.20 7.35 8.33
N ALA A 235 15.76 7.15 7.14
CA ALA A 235 16.77 6.12 6.93
C ALA A 235 18.15 6.53 7.48
N SER A 236 18.38 7.82 7.75
CA SER A 236 19.70 8.34 8.13
C SER A 236 20.29 7.60 9.33
N GLY A 237 21.57 7.23 9.23
CA GLY A 237 22.29 6.36 10.15
C GLY A 237 22.29 4.88 9.74
N GLY A 238 21.35 4.47 8.88
CA GLY A 238 21.19 3.08 8.44
C GLY A 238 22.07 2.68 7.25
N SER A 239 21.98 1.39 6.92
CA SER A 239 22.64 0.77 5.77
C SER A 239 21.61 0.36 4.71
N VAL A 240 21.77 0.84 3.50
CA VAL A 240 20.90 0.51 2.35
C VAL A 240 21.67 -0.30 1.32
N THR A 241 21.15 -1.48 0.99
CA THR A 241 21.60 -2.27 -0.16
C THR A 241 20.57 -2.15 -1.28
N THR A 242 21.04 -1.78 -2.46
CA THR A 242 20.28 -1.67 -3.71
C THR A 242 20.70 -2.80 -4.67
N ILE A 243 20.03 -2.91 -5.82
CA ILE A 243 20.36 -3.95 -6.81
C ILE A 243 21.80 -3.82 -7.32
N GLU A 244 22.32 -2.59 -7.40
CA GLU A 244 23.69 -2.29 -7.79
C GLU A 244 24.72 -2.79 -6.77
N GLY A 245 24.34 -2.92 -5.50
CA GLY A 245 25.20 -3.38 -4.42
C GLY A 245 25.22 -4.89 -4.22
N LEU A 246 24.37 -5.64 -4.93
CA LEU A 246 24.21 -7.08 -4.71
C LEU A 246 25.30 -7.92 -5.38
N ALA A 247 25.88 -7.43 -6.48
CA ALA A 247 26.93 -8.12 -7.20
C ALA A 247 28.27 -8.06 -6.41
N PRO A 248 28.88 -9.20 -6.05
CA PRO A 248 30.21 -9.20 -5.46
C PRO A 248 31.28 -8.77 -6.48
N ALA A 249 32.46 -8.37 -5.98
CA ALA A 249 33.60 -8.08 -6.83
C ALA A 249 34.01 -9.35 -7.62
N GLY A 250 33.63 -9.42 -8.90
CA GLY A 250 33.98 -10.54 -9.80
C GLY A 250 32.81 -11.23 -10.51
N GLY A 251 31.54 -10.85 -10.25
CA GLY A 251 30.43 -11.41 -11.03
C GLY A 251 29.05 -11.09 -10.48
N LEU A 252 28.03 -11.64 -11.14
CA LEU A 252 26.64 -11.52 -10.73
C LEU A 252 26.37 -12.32 -9.44
N HIS A 253 25.53 -11.79 -8.56
CA HIS A 253 24.99 -12.53 -7.43
C HIS A 253 24.21 -13.77 -7.90
N PRO A 254 24.17 -14.89 -7.14
CA PRO A 254 23.40 -16.08 -7.54
C PRO A 254 21.93 -15.80 -7.89
N LEU A 255 21.26 -14.86 -7.20
CA LEU A 255 19.91 -14.40 -7.60
C LEU A 255 19.91 -13.78 -9.01
N GLN A 256 20.84 -12.89 -9.32
CA GLN A 256 20.91 -12.25 -10.64
C GLN A 256 21.20 -13.29 -11.74
N GLN A 257 22.07 -14.27 -11.46
CA GLN A 257 22.35 -15.36 -12.39
C GLN A 257 21.13 -16.25 -12.61
N ALA A 258 20.45 -16.65 -11.54
CA ALA A 258 19.25 -17.49 -11.60
C ALA A 258 18.10 -16.79 -12.33
N PHE A 259 17.89 -15.49 -12.08
CA PHE A 259 16.87 -14.73 -12.80
C PHE A 259 17.10 -14.72 -14.32
N ASN A 260 18.37 -14.66 -14.74
CA ASN A 260 18.73 -14.80 -16.16
C ASN A 260 18.49 -16.24 -16.66
N ARG A 261 19.04 -17.26 -15.97
CA ARG A 261 18.93 -18.67 -16.39
C ARG A 261 17.48 -19.15 -16.47
N CYS A 262 16.66 -18.83 -15.48
CA CYS A 262 15.27 -19.24 -15.41
C CYS A 262 14.33 -18.36 -16.26
N HIS A 263 14.84 -17.35 -16.98
CA HIS A 263 14.00 -16.41 -17.74
C HIS A 263 12.98 -15.68 -16.83
N ALA A 264 13.40 -15.33 -15.61
CA ALA A 264 12.59 -14.68 -14.59
C ALA A 264 12.42 -13.16 -14.80
N LEU A 265 12.80 -12.65 -15.96
CA LEU A 265 12.59 -11.25 -16.35
C LEU A 265 12.29 -11.13 -17.84
N GLN A 266 11.57 -10.07 -18.22
CA GLN A 266 11.35 -9.68 -19.62
C GLN A 266 11.65 -8.18 -19.78
N CYS A 267 10.71 -7.30 -19.43
CA CYS A 267 10.93 -5.84 -19.51
C CYS A 267 11.97 -5.34 -18.49
N GLY A 268 12.33 -6.15 -17.49
CA GLY A 268 13.33 -5.83 -16.47
C GLY A 268 12.85 -4.85 -15.39
N PHE A 269 11.66 -4.26 -15.51
CA PHE A 269 11.25 -3.15 -14.64
C PHE A 269 11.06 -3.56 -13.16
N CYS A 270 10.38 -4.69 -12.90
CA CYS A 270 10.22 -5.19 -11.52
C CYS A 270 11.45 -5.93 -11.00
N THR A 271 12.39 -6.29 -11.88
CA THR A 271 13.49 -7.23 -11.58
C THR A 271 14.37 -6.76 -10.42
N PRO A 272 14.76 -5.47 -10.31
CA PRO A 272 15.48 -4.96 -9.15
C PRO A 272 14.74 -5.22 -7.83
N GLY A 273 13.49 -4.79 -7.72
CA GLY A 273 12.69 -4.96 -6.50
C GLY A 273 12.44 -6.43 -6.14
N MET A 274 12.17 -7.27 -7.15
CA MET A 274 12.01 -8.72 -7.00
C MET A 274 13.26 -9.39 -6.42
N ILE A 275 14.43 -9.04 -6.96
CA ILE A 275 15.69 -9.60 -6.49
C ILE A 275 16.00 -9.13 -5.07
N MET A 276 15.74 -7.86 -4.73
CA MET A 276 15.97 -7.36 -3.37
C MET A 276 15.05 -8.04 -2.34
N ALA A 277 13.78 -8.23 -2.66
CA ALA A 277 12.84 -8.95 -1.80
C ALA A 277 13.24 -10.43 -1.61
N ALA A 278 13.65 -11.10 -2.69
CA ALA A 278 14.16 -12.46 -2.62
C ALA A 278 15.46 -12.56 -1.79
N ASP A 279 16.39 -11.60 -1.94
CA ASP A 279 17.61 -11.55 -1.10
C ASP A 279 17.27 -11.44 0.39
N GLY A 280 16.24 -10.66 0.74
CA GLY A 280 15.74 -10.60 2.12
C GLY A 280 15.25 -11.95 2.65
N LEU A 281 14.47 -12.69 1.85
CA LEU A 281 14.04 -14.04 2.21
C LEU A 281 15.24 -14.99 2.38
N LEU A 282 16.20 -14.97 1.46
CA LEU A 282 17.36 -15.87 1.53
C LEU A 282 18.27 -15.58 2.74
N ARG A 283 18.26 -14.34 3.25
CA ARG A 283 19.01 -13.94 4.45
C ARG A 283 18.24 -14.11 5.76
N SER A 284 16.91 -14.26 5.72
CA SER A 284 16.10 -14.29 6.93
C SER A 284 16.26 -15.56 7.77
N GLY A 285 16.86 -16.61 7.20
CA GLY A 285 16.92 -17.95 7.81
C GLY A 285 15.59 -18.71 7.76
N CYS A 286 14.56 -18.15 7.11
CA CYS A 286 13.31 -18.87 6.88
C CYS A 286 13.50 -20.00 5.86
N PRO A 287 12.69 -21.08 5.94
CA PRO A 287 12.68 -22.11 4.90
C PRO A 287 12.39 -21.51 3.53
N VAL A 288 13.12 -21.93 2.50
CA VAL A 288 12.88 -21.48 1.12
C VAL A 288 12.04 -22.53 0.39
N ASN A 289 10.73 -22.29 0.31
CA ASN A 289 9.75 -23.13 -0.40
C ASN A 289 8.74 -22.24 -1.14
N ASP A 290 7.81 -22.83 -1.90
CA ASP A 290 6.86 -22.05 -2.71
C ASP A 290 6.07 -21.04 -1.88
N ALA A 291 5.50 -21.47 -0.75
CA ALA A 291 4.70 -20.60 0.10
C ALA A 291 5.51 -19.42 0.68
N SER A 292 6.73 -19.66 1.15
CA SER A 292 7.57 -18.58 1.69
C SER A 292 8.09 -17.63 0.61
N ILE A 293 8.36 -18.14 -0.59
CA ILE A 293 8.73 -17.30 -1.75
C ILE A 293 7.55 -16.45 -2.18
N GLU A 294 6.35 -17.04 -2.33
CA GLU A 294 5.14 -16.30 -2.68
C GLU A 294 4.84 -15.20 -1.66
N GLN A 295 4.93 -15.52 -0.37
CA GLN A 295 4.72 -14.54 0.70
C GLN A 295 5.78 -13.41 0.66
N ALA A 296 7.06 -13.73 0.47
CA ALA A 296 8.11 -12.73 0.38
C ALA A 296 7.97 -11.82 -0.86
N LEU A 297 7.40 -12.35 -1.94
CA LEU A 297 7.23 -11.64 -3.21
C LEU A 297 5.84 -11.00 -3.37
N GLU A 298 4.88 -11.24 -2.46
CA GLU A 298 3.52 -10.69 -2.52
C GLU A 298 3.51 -9.17 -2.72
N GLY A 299 4.46 -8.47 -2.10
CA GLY A 299 4.63 -7.03 -2.21
C GLY A 299 5.27 -6.53 -3.51
N ASN A 300 5.64 -7.42 -4.44
CA ASN A 300 6.34 -7.11 -5.69
C ASN A 300 5.50 -7.58 -6.89
N LEU A 301 5.02 -6.65 -7.70
CA LEU A 301 4.16 -6.96 -8.84
C LEU A 301 4.98 -7.11 -10.12
N CYS A 302 4.73 -8.20 -10.85
CA CYS A 302 5.25 -8.42 -12.20
C CYS A 302 4.13 -8.52 -13.22
N ARG A 303 4.26 -7.76 -14.31
CA ARG A 303 3.28 -7.77 -15.41
C ARG A 303 3.61 -8.74 -16.53
N CYS A 304 4.86 -9.22 -16.57
CA CYS A 304 5.42 -9.91 -17.74
C CYS A 304 5.53 -11.43 -17.55
N THR A 305 5.98 -11.91 -16.39
CA THR A 305 6.45 -13.29 -16.24
C THR A 305 5.40 -14.28 -15.74
N GLY A 306 4.31 -13.81 -15.11
CA GLY A 306 3.36 -14.69 -14.44
C GLY A 306 3.94 -15.42 -13.22
N TYR A 307 5.07 -14.93 -12.66
CA TYR A 307 5.72 -15.37 -11.41
C TYR A 307 6.37 -16.75 -11.36
N VAL A 308 5.91 -17.74 -12.13
CA VAL A 308 6.44 -19.12 -12.08
C VAL A 308 7.97 -19.16 -12.19
N HIS A 309 8.53 -18.52 -13.23
CA HIS A 309 9.97 -18.48 -13.43
C HIS A 309 10.74 -17.64 -12.39
N ILE A 310 10.07 -16.70 -11.72
CA ILE A 310 10.66 -15.95 -10.61
C ILE A 310 10.83 -16.88 -9.41
N ILE A 311 9.80 -17.68 -9.10
CA ILE A 311 9.87 -18.66 -8.00
C ILE A 311 10.98 -19.69 -8.27
N ASP A 312 11.06 -20.21 -9.49
CA ASP A 312 12.13 -21.13 -9.91
C ASP A 312 13.53 -20.52 -9.71
N ALA A 313 13.70 -19.24 -10.10
CA ALA A 313 14.96 -18.52 -9.93
C ALA A 313 15.36 -18.36 -8.45
N VAL A 314 14.40 -18.08 -7.57
CA VAL A 314 14.68 -17.97 -6.12
C VAL A 314 15.11 -19.32 -5.55
N LYS A 315 14.45 -20.42 -5.93
CA LYS A 315 14.85 -21.78 -5.53
C LYS A 315 16.22 -22.17 -6.07
N GLU A 316 16.54 -21.84 -7.31
CA GLU A 316 17.88 -22.07 -7.89
C GLU A 316 18.96 -21.27 -7.15
N ALA A 317 18.69 -20.01 -6.84
CA ALA A 317 19.60 -19.17 -6.08
C ALA A 317 19.83 -19.72 -4.65
N ALA A 318 18.77 -20.17 -3.98
CA ALA A 318 18.86 -20.80 -2.66
C ALA A 318 19.77 -22.04 -2.67
N ARG A 319 19.57 -22.95 -3.63
CA ARG A 319 20.43 -24.13 -3.83
C ARG A 319 21.88 -23.74 -4.07
N THR A 320 22.12 -22.72 -4.90
CA THR A 320 23.49 -22.24 -5.20
C THR A 320 24.17 -21.64 -3.96
N LEU A 321 23.40 -20.99 -3.09
CA LEU A 321 23.88 -20.37 -1.86
C LEU A 321 23.96 -21.35 -0.67
N GLY A 322 23.53 -22.61 -0.83
CA GLY A 322 23.44 -23.58 0.25
C GLY A 322 22.39 -23.24 1.31
N VAL A 323 21.38 -22.43 0.97
CA VAL A 323 20.25 -22.14 1.84
C VAL A 323 19.28 -23.32 1.78
N PRO A 324 18.90 -23.93 2.92
CA PRO A 324 18.01 -25.09 2.92
C PRO A 324 16.68 -24.79 2.22
N THR A 325 16.38 -25.59 1.20
CA THR A 325 15.07 -25.54 0.53
C THR A 325 14.14 -26.57 1.17
N GLY A 326 12.86 -26.23 1.29
CA GLY A 326 11.89 -26.98 2.12
C GLY A 326 11.61 -28.45 1.76
N GLN A 327 12.34 -29.04 0.80
CA GLN A 327 12.32 -30.47 0.53
C GLN A 327 13.43 -31.26 1.25
N GLU A 328 14.45 -30.59 1.81
CA GLU A 328 15.59 -31.26 2.47
C GLU A 328 15.51 -31.23 4.02
N ALA A 329 14.55 -30.50 4.60
CA ALA A 329 14.35 -30.44 6.05
C ALA A 329 13.58 -31.65 6.64
N ALA A 330 13.27 -32.65 5.80
CA ALA A 330 12.61 -33.89 6.16
C ALA A 330 13.51 -35.08 5.79
N SER A 331 14.63 -35.24 6.50
CA SER A 331 15.46 -36.45 6.50
C SER A 331 16.15 -36.59 7.84
#